data_AF-A0ABC8DG26-F1
#
_entry.id   AF-A0ABC8DG26-F1
#
_cell.length_a   1.000
_cell.length_b   1.000
_cell.length_c   1.000
_cell.angle_alpha   90.00
_cell.angle_beta   90.00
_cell.angle_gamma   90.00
#
_symmetry.space_group_name_H-M   'P 1'
#
loop_
_entity.id
_entity.type
_entity.pdbx_description
1 polymer ?
#
loop_
_entity_poly.entity_id
_entity_poly.type
_entity_poly.pdbx_seq_one_letter_code
_entity_poly.pdbx_strand_id
1 'polypeptide(L)'
;MIFKIDHYYNDDRDPDYLLFVEKEIAPSKFESEIHELIEVIGCIQFRFEQLVREDISVTVKDIVSLLEKYYGFKNVSTEYMGLEKETRLPREEWYVFNHFVVDRVPVIQIDAYQAREACCGPEYKTLMINRLPLDDKEFDNDIEKLGAFYDGEQH
;
A
#
# COMPACT_ATOMS: atom_id res chain seq x y z
N MET A 1 12.65 2.89 8.20
CA MET A 1 11.79 4.03 7.81
C MET A 1 10.36 3.58 7.97
N ILE A 2 9.50 4.45 8.50
CA ILE A 2 8.11 4.12 8.78
C ILE A 2 7.23 4.69 7.67
N PHE A 3 6.38 3.83 7.13
CA PHE A 3 5.36 4.20 6.16
C PHE A 3 3.99 3.95 6.76
N LYS A 4 3.12 4.95 6.71
CA LYS A 4 1.68 4.80 6.93
C LYS A 4 1.05 4.51 5.58
N ILE A 5 0.38 3.37 5.43
CA ILE A 5 -0.39 3.11 4.22
C ILE A 5 -1.84 3.45 4.54
N ASP A 6 -2.43 4.31 3.73
CA ASP A 6 -3.81 4.78 3.88
C ASP A 6 -4.52 4.66 2.53
N HIS A 7 -5.83 4.85 2.50
CA HIS A 7 -6.59 4.87 1.27
C HIS A 7 -7.68 5.94 1.35
N TYR A 8 -7.74 6.80 0.35
CA TYR A 8 -8.59 8.00 0.32
C TYR A 8 -10.08 7.72 0.63
N TYR A 9 -10.55 6.53 0.25
CA TYR A 9 -11.92 6.07 0.46
C TYR A 9 -12.11 5.19 1.71
N ASN A 10 -11.08 4.93 2.50
CA ASN A 10 -11.24 4.22 3.77
C ASN A 10 -12.22 4.97 4.68
N ASP A 11 -13.05 4.20 5.37
CA ASP A 11 -13.87 4.72 6.46
C ASP A 11 -12.98 4.81 7.70
N ASP A 12 -12.91 5.98 8.33
CA ASP A 12 -12.17 6.17 9.59
C ASP A 12 -12.73 5.28 10.73
N ARG A 13 -13.85 4.58 10.51
CA ARG A 13 -14.45 3.58 11.40
C ARG A 13 -14.02 2.14 11.10
N ASP A 14 -13.32 1.88 10.00
CA ASP A 14 -12.76 0.57 9.70
C ASP A 14 -11.70 0.24 10.77
N PRO A 15 -11.77 -0.90 11.48
CA PRO A 15 -10.77 -1.26 12.49
C PRO A 15 -9.33 -1.35 11.94
N ASP A 16 -9.17 -1.57 10.64
CA ASP A 16 -7.90 -1.71 9.95
C ASP A 16 -7.52 -0.46 9.12
N TYR A 17 -8.14 0.70 9.39
CA TYR A 17 -7.87 1.96 8.66
C TYR A 17 -6.45 2.51 8.88
N LEU A 18 -5.82 2.18 10.01
CA LEU A 18 -4.54 2.75 10.41
C LEU A 18 -3.45 1.68 10.38
N LEU A 19 -2.73 1.61 9.27
CA LEU A 19 -1.70 0.60 9.06
C LEU A 19 -0.33 1.22 8.82
N PHE A 20 0.67 0.71 9.54
CA PHE A 20 2.06 1.12 9.43
C PHE A 20 2.95 -0.06 9.07
N VAL A 21 3.87 0.18 8.15
CA VAL A 21 4.93 -0.76 7.79
C VAL A 21 6.31 -0.12 7.95
N GLU A 22 7.29 -0.93 8.31
CA GLU A 22 8.67 -0.53 8.46
C GLU A 22 9.57 -1.32 7.50
N LYS A 23 10.57 -0.63 6.94
CA LYS A 23 11.69 -1.27 6.25
C LYS A 23 12.99 -0.57 6.58
N GLU A 24 14.06 -1.33 6.81
CA GLU A 24 15.39 -0.77 6.97
C GLU A 24 15.92 -0.31 5.61
N ILE A 25 16.18 0.99 5.47
CA ILE A 25 16.59 1.61 4.20
C ILE A 25 17.80 2.49 4.48
N ALA A 26 18.81 2.38 3.61
CA ALA A 26 19.97 3.28 3.68
C ALA A 26 19.53 4.72 3.34
N PRO A 27 20.04 5.76 4.03
CA PRO A 27 19.63 7.15 3.77
C PRO A 27 19.73 7.60 2.31
N SER A 28 20.71 7.08 1.55
CA SER A 28 20.89 7.38 0.13
C SER A 28 19.81 6.80 -0.79
N LYS A 29 18.94 5.93 -0.28
CA LYS A 29 17.88 5.24 -1.02
C LYS A 29 16.46 5.68 -0.64
N PHE A 30 16.30 6.63 0.27
CA PHE A 30 14.97 7.01 0.76
C PHE A 30 14.02 7.44 -0.36
N GLU A 31 14.45 8.34 -1.24
CA GLU A 31 13.62 8.81 -2.36
C GLU A 31 13.26 7.66 -3.30
N SER A 32 14.23 6.85 -3.71
CA SER A 32 13.98 5.70 -4.58
C SER A 32 13.05 4.67 -3.95
N GLU A 33 13.13 4.46 -2.63
CA GLU A 33 12.28 3.49 -1.94
C GLU A 33 10.83 4.00 -1.83
N ILE A 34 10.61 5.30 -1.58
CA ILE A 34 9.27 5.90 -1.60
C ILE A 34 8.62 5.68 -2.98
N HIS A 35 9.36 5.98 -4.06
CA HIS A 35 8.87 5.77 -5.42
C HIS A 35 8.59 4.30 -5.73
N GLU A 36 9.51 3.40 -5.34
CA GLU A 36 9.32 1.96 -5.53
C GLU A 36 8.10 1.44 -4.78
N LEU A 37 7.88 1.88 -3.54
CA LEU A 37 6.72 1.47 -2.75
C LEU A 37 5.41 1.96 -3.37
N ILE A 38 5.36 3.20 -3.87
CA ILE A 38 4.21 3.73 -4.62
C ILE A 38 3.91 2.84 -5.84
N GLU A 39 4.94 2.52 -6.63
CA GLU A 39 4.80 1.68 -7.82
C GLU A 39 4.36 0.26 -7.47
N VAL A 40 4.90 -0.34 -6.42
CA VAL A 40 4.50 -1.67 -5.93
C VAL A 40 3.03 -1.67 -5.52
N ILE A 41 2.58 -0.69 -4.74
CA ILE A 41 1.17 -0.58 -4.31
C ILE A 41 0.24 -0.42 -5.52
N GLY A 42 0.59 0.43 -6.48
CA GLY A 42 -0.17 0.58 -7.71
C GLY A 42 -0.22 -0.71 -8.54
N CYS A 43 0.92 -1.40 -8.67
CA CYS A 43 1.01 -2.65 -9.43
C CYS A 43 0.24 -3.81 -8.76
N ILE A 44 0.24 -3.90 -7.42
CA ILE A 44 -0.56 -4.88 -6.68
C ILE A 44 -2.05 -4.71 -7.04
N GLN A 45 -2.54 -3.47 -7.05
CA GLN A 45 -3.93 -3.19 -7.42
C GLN A 45 -4.22 -3.58 -8.87
N PHE A 46 -3.38 -3.20 -9.83
CA PHE A 46 -3.55 -3.63 -11.23
C PHE A 46 -3.52 -5.17 -11.39
N ARG A 47 -2.69 -5.86 -10.61
CA ARG A 47 -2.63 -7.33 -10.68
C ARG A 47 -3.89 -7.96 -10.13
N PHE A 48 -4.42 -7.42 -9.04
CA PHE A 48 -5.70 -7.84 -8.49
C PHE A 48 -6.85 -7.60 -9.47
N GLU A 49 -6.91 -6.42 -10.11
CA GLU A 49 -7.89 -6.12 -11.16
C GLU A 49 -7.84 -7.14 -12.32
N GLN A 50 -6.64 -7.64 -12.68
CA GLN A 50 -6.44 -8.64 -13.74
C GLN A 50 -6.86 -10.06 -13.36
N LEU A 51 -6.63 -10.45 -12.11
CA LEU A 51 -6.82 -11.84 -11.65
C LEU A 51 -8.18 -12.07 -10.99
N VAL A 52 -8.74 -11.03 -10.37
CA VAL A 52 -9.97 -11.10 -9.58
C VAL A 52 -11.08 -10.33 -10.27
N ARG A 53 -11.09 -9.00 -10.18
CA ARG A 53 -12.14 -8.15 -10.74
C ARG A 53 -11.74 -6.66 -10.72
N GLU A 54 -12.16 -5.90 -11.73
CA GLU A 54 -11.80 -4.47 -11.91
C GLU A 54 -12.65 -3.50 -11.06
N ASP A 55 -13.82 -3.92 -10.57
CA ASP A 55 -14.78 -3.05 -9.86
C ASP A 55 -14.56 -2.99 -8.33
N ILE A 56 -13.56 -3.71 -7.82
CA ILE A 56 -13.21 -3.76 -6.39
C ILE A 56 -11.73 -3.44 -6.19
N SER A 57 -11.43 -2.74 -5.11
CA SER A 57 -10.06 -2.36 -4.72
C SER A 57 -9.52 -3.29 -3.65
N VAL A 58 -8.22 -3.55 -3.69
CA VAL A 58 -7.52 -4.27 -2.63
C VAL A 58 -7.54 -3.43 -1.36
N THR A 59 -7.93 -4.01 -0.22
CA THR A 59 -7.86 -3.29 1.06
C THR A 59 -6.42 -2.98 1.45
N VAL A 60 -6.22 -1.92 2.25
CA VAL A 60 -4.89 -1.57 2.76
C VAL A 60 -4.26 -2.70 3.57
N LYS A 61 -5.08 -3.44 4.32
CA LYS A 61 -4.64 -4.61 5.10
C LYS A 61 -4.03 -5.69 4.21
N ASP A 62 -4.67 -5.98 3.09
CA ASP A 62 -4.20 -6.97 2.14
C ASP A 62 -2.90 -6.49 1.44
N ILE A 63 -2.83 -5.20 1.08
CA ILE A 63 -1.60 -4.58 0.57
C ILE A 63 -0.45 -4.76 1.57
N VAL A 64 -0.66 -4.43 2.85
CA VAL A 64 0.35 -4.59 3.89
C VAL A 64 0.78 -6.04 4.05
N SER A 65 -0.15 -6.98 3.98
CA SER A 65 0.16 -8.42 4.06
C SER A 65 1.06 -8.88 2.90
N LEU A 66 0.81 -8.37 1.68
CA LEU A 66 1.65 -8.64 0.52
C LEU A 66 3.03 -7.96 0.63
N LEU A 67 3.09 -6.72 1.12
CA LEU A 67 4.35 -6.00 1.35
C LEU A 67 5.24 -6.73 2.36
N GLU A 68 4.65 -7.27 3.43
CA GLU A 68 5.36 -8.04 4.45
C GLU A 68 5.90 -9.35 3.88
N LYS A 69 5.09 -10.08 3.11
CA LYS A 69 5.47 -11.38 2.56
C LYS A 69 6.52 -11.28 1.44
N TYR A 70 6.41 -10.32 0.54
CA TYR A 70 7.17 -10.31 -0.72
C TYR A 70 8.21 -9.18 -0.82
N TYR A 71 8.08 -8.10 -0.06
CA TYR A 71 8.88 -6.88 -0.26
C TYR A 71 9.77 -6.51 0.94
N GLY A 72 9.82 -7.37 1.96
CA GLY A 72 10.69 -7.23 3.13
C GLY A 72 10.27 -6.10 4.08
N PHE A 73 9.00 -5.68 4.02
CA PHE A 73 8.42 -4.80 5.02
C PHE A 73 8.04 -5.61 6.26
N LYS A 74 7.92 -4.92 7.40
CA LYS A 74 7.38 -5.47 8.64
C LYS A 74 6.13 -4.69 9.02
N ASN A 75 5.03 -5.36 9.36
CA ASN A 75 3.89 -4.68 9.95
C ASN A 75 4.23 -4.19 11.37
N VAL A 76 4.14 -2.88 11.60
CA VAL A 76 4.46 -2.21 12.88
C VAL A 76 3.28 -1.36 13.37
N SER A 77 2.08 -1.69 12.93
CA SER A 77 0.87 -0.88 13.20
C SER A 77 0.59 -0.73 14.69
N THR A 78 0.85 -1.77 15.50
CA THR A 78 0.62 -1.72 16.95
C THR A 78 1.61 -0.78 17.64
N GLU A 79 2.87 -0.79 17.21
CA GLU A 79 3.94 0.04 17.76
C GLU A 79 3.75 1.53 17.46
N TYR A 80 3.15 1.85 16.32
CA TYR A 80 3.00 3.24 15.84
C TYR A 80 1.56 3.76 15.81
N MET A 81 0.59 3.00 16.34
CA MET A 81 -0.82 3.42 16.45
C MET A 81 -0.98 4.78 17.15
N GLY A 82 -0.08 5.11 18.09
CA GLY A 82 -0.08 6.39 18.80
C GLY A 82 0.18 7.61 17.92
N LEU A 83 0.69 7.45 16.69
CA LEU A 83 1.00 8.53 15.75
C LEU A 83 -0.20 8.98 14.91
N GLU A 84 -1.37 8.38 15.10
CA GLU A 84 -2.57 8.66 14.30
C GLU A 84 -2.87 10.17 14.23
N LYS A 85 -2.84 10.84 15.39
CA LYS A 85 -3.25 12.25 15.48
C LYS A 85 -2.24 13.18 14.82
N GLU A 86 -0.96 12.87 14.95
CA GLU A 86 0.16 13.64 14.42
C GLU A 86 0.35 13.43 12.91
N THR A 87 -0.17 12.33 12.38
CA THR A 87 -0.10 11.98 10.95
C THR A 87 -1.46 12.06 10.23
N ARG A 88 -2.43 12.77 10.83
CA ARG A 88 -3.74 13.00 10.23
C ARG A 88 -3.75 14.30 9.44
N LEU A 89 -4.12 14.20 8.16
CA LEU A 89 -4.38 15.35 7.29
C LEU A 89 -5.83 15.33 6.79
N PRO A 90 -6.46 16.50 6.58
CA PRO A 90 -7.67 16.59 5.78
C PRO A 90 -7.46 15.97 4.40
N ARG A 91 -8.46 15.27 3.87
CA ARG A 91 -8.33 14.49 2.61
C ARG A 91 -7.98 15.38 1.41
N GLU A 92 -8.42 16.63 1.43
CA GLU A 92 -8.09 17.66 0.44
C GLU A 92 -6.60 18.03 0.38
N GLU A 93 -5.82 17.67 1.40
CA GLU A 93 -4.36 17.91 1.47
C GLU A 93 -3.55 16.65 1.12
N TRP A 94 -4.21 15.54 0.77
CA TRP A 94 -3.54 14.29 0.45
C TRP A 94 -2.91 14.37 -0.94
N TYR A 95 -1.63 14.03 -1.00
CA TYR A 95 -0.94 13.72 -2.24
C TYR A 95 -0.71 12.21 -2.32
N VAL A 96 -0.09 11.73 -3.39
CA VAL A 96 0.37 10.33 -3.51
C VAL A 96 1.15 9.90 -2.27
N PHE A 97 1.99 10.80 -1.75
CA PHE A 97 2.59 10.66 -0.44
C PHE A 97 2.68 11.99 0.32
N ASN A 98 2.62 11.92 1.65
CA ASN A 98 2.81 13.05 2.55
C ASN A 98 3.92 12.74 3.56
N HIS A 99 4.71 13.75 3.93
CA HIS A 99 5.82 13.59 4.87
C HIS A 99 5.49 14.24 6.22
N PHE A 100 5.69 13.49 7.30
CA PHE A 100 5.53 13.93 8.67
C PHE A 100 6.84 13.76 9.45
N VAL A 101 7.08 14.64 10.41
CA VAL A 101 8.15 14.49 11.40
C VAL A 101 7.51 14.50 12.77
N VAL A 102 7.42 13.34 13.41
CA VAL A 102 6.83 13.20 14.75
C VAL A 102 7.94 12.79 15.71
N ASP A 103 8.26 13.64 16.70
CA ASP A 103 9.33 13.41 17.67
C ASP A 103 10.68 12.97 17.05
N ARG A 104 11.03 13.57 15.91
CA ARG A 104 12.23 13.26 15.09
C ARG A 104 12.19 11.91 14.37
N VAL A 105 11.07 11.19 14.39
CA VAL A 105 10.81 10.03 13.56
C VAL A 105 10.17 10.51 12.25
N PRO A 106 10.81 10.30 11.08
CA PRO A 106 10.19 10.58 9.80
C PRO A 106 9.15 9.50 9.47
N VAL A 107 7.94 9.93 9.14
CA VAL A 107 6.84 9.05 8.71
C VAL A 107 6.36 9.50 7.34
N ILE A 108 6.28 8.56 6.40
CA ILE A 108 5.72 8.81 5.06
C ILE A 108 4.33 8.19 5.02
N GLN A 109 3.29 9.00 4.80
CA GLN A 109 2.00 8.46 4.40
C GLN A 109 2.02 8.21 2.89
N ILE A 110 1.55 7.05 2.45
CA ILE A 110 1.25 6.76 1.05
C ILE A 110 -0.24 6.49 0.94
N ASP A 111 -0.91 7.23 0.05
CA ASP A 111 -2.29 6.97 -0.29
C ASP A 111 -2.36 5.92 -1.41
N ALA A 112 -2.91 4.74 -1.10
CA ALA A 112 -2.97 3.63 -2.02
C ALA A 112 -3.81 3.93 -3.26
N TYR A 113 -4.88 4.74 -3.13
CA TYR A 113 -5.69 5.16 -4.29
C TYR A 113 -4.86 6.03 -5.24
N GLN A 114 -4.25 7.11 -4.75
CA GLN A 114 -3.40 7.98 -5.57
C GLN A 114 -2.15 7.27 -6.07
N ALA A 115 -1.60 6.29 -5.36
CA ALA A 115 -0.49 5.47 -5.84
C ALA A 115 -0.87 4.67 -7.09
N ARG A 116 -2.08 4.09 -7.11
CA ARG A 116 -2.64 3.42 -8.30
C ARG A 116 -2.82 4.39 -9.45
N GLU A 117 -3.46 5.54 -9.21
CA GLU A 117 -3.67 6.57 -10.24
C GLU A 117 -2.35 7.12 -10.80
N ALA A 118 -1.32 7.30 -9.96
CA ALA A 118 0.00 7.76 -10.38
C ALA A 118 0.73 6.75 -11.29
N CYS A 119 0.38 5.46 -11.19
CA CYS A 119 0.93 4.39 -12.03
C CYS A 119 0.07 4.10 -13.28
N CYS A 120 -1.08 4.76 -13.43
CA CYS A 120 -1.90 4.61 -14.63
C CYS A 120 -1.23 5.23 -15.86
N GLY A 121 -1.42 4.60 -17.01
CA GLY A 121 -0.91 5.09 -18.28
C GLY A 121 -0.43 3.96 -19.18
N PRO A 122 0.10 4.28 -20.37
CA PRO A 122 0.48 3.28 -21.37
C PRO A 122 1.59 2.32 -20.89
N GLU A 123 2.36 2.71 -19.86
CA GLU A 123 3.51 1.94 -19.35
C GLU A 123 3.19 1.02 -18.16
N TYR A 124 1.93 0.99 -17.68
CA TYR A 124 1.57 0.23 -16.46
C TYR A 124 1.97 -1.26 -16.54
N LYS A 125 1.88 -1.88 -17.72
CA LYS A 125 2.31 -3.28 -17.92
C LYS A 125 3.80 -3.47 -17.69
N THR A 126 4.62 -2.51 -18.13
CA THR A 126 6.08 -2.54 -17.92
C THR A 126 6.40 -2.34 -16.44
N LEU A 127 5.69 -1.44 -15.75
CA LEU A 127 5.83 -1.27 -14.30
C LEU A 127 5.52 -2.57 -13.56
N MET A 128 4.41 -3.24 -13.88
CA MET A 128 4.07 -4.52 -13.26
C MET A 128 5.15 -5.59 -13.45
N ILE A 129 5.72 -5.70 -14.66
CA ILE A 129 6.82 -6.65 -14.94
C ILE A 129 8.05 -6.36 -14.08
N ASN A 130 8.34 -5.08 -13.82
CA ASN A 130 9.53 -4.68 -13.07
C ASN A 130 9.35 -4.73 -11.55
N ARG A 131 8.10 -4.64 -11.06
CA ARG A 131 7.81 -4.45 -9.63
C ARG A 131 7.13 -5.63 -8.96
N LEU A 132 6.48 -6.51 -9.72
CA LEU A 132 5.81 -7.67 -9.17
C LEU A 132 6.66 -8.93 -9.35
N PRO A 133 6.66 -9.86 -8.38
CA PRO A 133 7.31 -11.17 -8.53
C PRO A 133 6.46 -12.09 -9.43
N LEU A 134 6.29 -11.72 -10.71
CA LEU A 134 5.39 -12.42 -11.64
C LEU A 134 5.82 -13.86 -11.99
N ASP A 135 7.07 -14.21 -11.72
CA ASP A 135 7.59 -15.58 -11.85
C ASP A 135 7.22 -16.47 -10.65
N ASP A 136 6.80 -15.86 -9.55
CA ASP A 136 6.32 -16.56 -8.36
C ASP A 136 4.81 -16.82 -8.45
N LYS A 137 4.44 -18.05 -8.77
CA LYS A 137 3.03 -18.49 -8.78
C LYS A 137 2.36 -18.35 -7.42
N GLU A 138 3.12 -18.34 -6.33
CA GLU A 138 2.56 -18.13 -4.98
C GLU A 138 1.96 -16.73 -4.85
N PHE A 139 2.59 -15.71 -5.45
CA PHE A 139 2.10 -14.34 -5.43
C PHE A 139 0.72 -14.20 -6.08
N ASP A 140 0.56 -14.71 -7.31
CA ASP A 140 -0.73 -14.68 -8.00
C ASP A 140 -1.81 -15.46 -7.25
N ASN A 141 -1.47 -16.66 -6.72
CA ASN A 141 -2.42 -17.45 -5.92
C ASN A 141 -2.88 -16.71 -4.67
N ASP A 142 -1.98 -15.97 -4.02
CA ASP A 142 -2.35 -15.20 -2.84
C ASP A 142 -3.24 -14.01 -3.20
N ILE A 143 -2.98 -13.32 -4.32
CA ILE A 143 -3.88 -12.29 -4.86
C ILE A 143 -5.27 -12.85 -5.17
N GLU A 144 -5.36 -14.01 -5.84
CA GLU A 144 -6.63 -14.66 -6.14
C GLU A 144 -7.41 -15.05 -4.88
N LYS A 145 -6.71 -15.54 -3.84
CA LYS A 145 -7.34 -15.85 -2.55
C LYS A 145 -7.93 -14.63 -1.87
N LEU A 146 -7.31 -13.46 -1.99
CA LEU A 146 -7.90 -12.20 -1.49
C LEU A 146 -9.29 -12.01 -2.10
N GLY A 147 -9.40 -12.21 -3.43
CA GLY A 147 -10.66 -12.13 -4.17
C GLY A 147 -11.78 -13.01 -3.64
N ALA A 148 -11.46 -14.25 -3.24
CA ALA A 148 -12.43 -15.20 -2.70
C ALA A 148 -13.10 -14.71 -1.39
N PHE A 149 -12.46 -13.82 -0.63
CA PHE A 149 -13.07 -13.20 0.55
C PHE A 149 -14.11 -12.13 0.17
N TYR A 150 -13.94 -11.42 -0.94
CA TYR A 150 -14.87 -10.39 -1.40
C TYR A 150 -16.16 -10.95 -2.02
N ASP A 151 -16.12 -12.17 -2.56
CA ASP A 151 -17.32 -12.86 -3.09
C ASP A 151 -18.19 -13.50 -1.99
N GLY A 152 -17.63 -13.68 -0.78
CA GLY A 152 -18.32 -14.24 0.39
C GLY A 152 -19.12 -13.22 1.22
N GLU A 153 -18.90 -11.91 1.00
CA GLU A 153 -19.64 -10.81 1.65
C GLU A 153 -20.79 -10.25 0.78
N GLN A 154 -21.52 -11.13 0.09
CA GLN A 154 -22.87 -10.79 -0.36
C GLN A 154 -23.85 -11.04 0.78
N HIS A 155 -24.39 -9.95 1.32
CA HIS A 155 -25.50 -9.89 2.29
C HIS A 155 -26.65 -10.87 2.01
#